data_AF-A0A932M1W3-F1
#
_entry.id   AF-A0A932M1W3-F1
#
_cell.length_a   1.000
_cell.length_b   1.000
_cell.length_c   1.000
_cell.angle_alpha   90.00
_cell.angle_beta   90.00
_cell.angle_gamma   90.00
#
_symmetry.space_group_name_H-M   'P 1'
#
loop_
_entity.id
_entity.type
_entity.pdbx_description
1 polymer ?
#
loop_
_entity_poly.entity_id
_entity_poly.type
_entity_poly.pdbx_seq_one_letter_code
_entity_poly.pdbx_strand_id
1 'polypeptide(L)'
;MKRSNRFLLIVLVAMAIPLIFSAAAFGWPSVYPTGTTIHNPEKAFNGYTLIAPLDAGKPTDEFYANPGTAYLLDMNGNVVHQWKLPFPPGLHARLLPNGNLLFAGRSGKVDPPDRPGVGKYPMGGAAGWLI
;
A
#
# COMPACT_ATOMS: atom_id res chain seq x y z
N MET A 1 -3.04 26.94 62.23
CA MET A 1 -3.36 26.71 60.79
C MET A 1 -2.77 25.38 60.31
N LYS A 2 -3.57 24.43 59.79
CA LYS A 2 -3.06 23.20 59.10
C LYS A 2 -3.93 22.65 57.94
N ARG A 3 -5.12 23.22 57.65
CA ARG A 3 -6.02 22.73 56.57
C ARG A 3 -5.64 23.21 55.15
N SER A 4 -5.09 24.41 55.01
CA SER A 4 -4.77 25.06 53.72
C SER A 4 -3.90 24.20 52.80
N ASN A 5 -2.76 23.71 53.30
CA ASN A 5 -1.75 23.05 52.49
C ASN A 5 -2.27 21.69 51.95
N ARG A 6 -3.18 21.02 52.68
CA ARG A 6 -3.83 19.79 52.20
C ARG A 6 -4.76 20.05 51.03
N PHE A 7 -5.53 21.15 51.07
CA PHE A 7 -6.39 21.55 49.96
C PHE A 7 -5.56 21.90 48.71
N LEU A 8 -4.47 22.67 48.88
CA LEU A 8 -3.58 23.04 47.78
C LEU A 8 -2.93 21.79 47.12
N LEU A 9 -2.47 20.83 47.92
CA LEU A 9 -1.93 19.55 47.44
C LEU A 9 -2.96 18.74 46.64
N ILE A 10 -4.22 18.68 47.10
CA ILE A 10 -5.30 17.97 46.39
C ILE A 10 -5.55 18.60 45.01
N VAL A 11 -5.59 19.93 44.92
CA VAL A 11 -5.76 20.64 43.63
C VAL A 11 -4.58 20.37 42.69
N LEU A 12 -3.34 20.44 43.18
CA LEU A 12 -2.15 20.18 42.37
C LEU A 12 -2.10 18.74 41.84
N VAL A 13 -2.45 17.75 42.67
CA VAL A 13 -2.54 16.34 42.23
C VAL A 13 -3.68 16.14 41.22
N ALA A 14 -4.84 16.76 41.45
CA ALA A 14 -5.98 16.70 40.52
C ALA A 14 -5.66 17.32 39.14
N MET A 15 -4.78 18.33 39.07
CA MET A 15 -4.30 18.90 37.80
C MET A 15 -3.18 18.07 37.15
N ALA A 16 -2.36 17.35 37.92
CA ALA A 16 -1.29 16.50 37.39
C ALA A 16 -1.80 15.24 36.68
N ILE A 17 -2.88 14.63 37.19
CA ILE A 17 -3.48 13.40 36.64
C ILE A 17 -3.88 13.51 35.15
N PRO A 18 -4.66 14.53 34.70
CA PRO A 18 -5.03 14.66 33.29
C PRO A 18 -3.84 15.01 32.38
N LEU A 19 -2.81 15.70 32.89
CA LEU A 19 -1.58 15.96 32.12
C LEU A 19 -0.86 14.65 31.80
N ILE A 20 -0.71 13.76 32.78
CA ILE A 20 -0.13 12.42 32.59
C ILE A 20 -0.95 11.59 31.60
N PHE A 21 -2.29 11.63 31.69
CA PHE A 21 -3.17 10.95 30.74
C PHE A 21 -3.07 11.50 29.30
N SER A 22 -2.90 12.83 29.13
CA SER A 22 -2.78 13.43 27.80
C SER A 22 -1.53 12.96 27.04
N ALA A 23 -0.42 12.71 27.74
CA ALA A 23 0.81 12.18 27.15
C ALA A 23 0.70 10.70 26.71
N ALA A 24 -0.33 9.98 27.18
CA ALA A 24 -0.61 8.59 26.82
C ALA A 24 -1.66 8.45 25.69
N ALA A 25 -2.15 9.56 25.14
CA ALA A 25 -3.19 9.56 24.10
C ALA A 25 -2.65 9.10 22.73
N PHE A 26 -2.65 7.79 22.49
CA PHE A 26 -2.29 7.20 21.19
C PHE A 26 -3.31 7.57 20.10
N GLY A 27 -3.02 8.63 19.35
CA GLY A 27 -3.77 9.01 18.14
C GLY A 27 -3.46 8.08 16.97
N TRP A 28 -4.12 6.93 16.89
CA TRP A 28 -4.10 6.11 15.66
C TRP A 28 -4.89 6.79 14.54
N PRO A 29 -4.36 6.85 13.30
CA PRO A 29 -5.10 7.39 12.16
C PRO A 29 -6.29 6.47 11.82
N SER A 30 -7.49 7.04 11.85
CA SER A 30 -8.73 6.39 11.39
C SER A 30 -9.03 6.69 9.92
N VAL A 31 -8.45 7.77 9.38
CA VAL A 31 -8.56 8.18 7.97
C VAL A 31 -7.22 7.89 7.28
N TYR A 32 -7.30 7.22 6.14
CA TYR A 32 -6.15 6.91 5.28
C TYR A 32 -6.35 7.61 3.93
N PRO A 33 -5.80 8.83 3.74
CA PRO A 33 -5.85 9.51 2.46
C PRO A 33 -5.21 8.67 1.36
N THR A 34 -5.77 8.74 0.15
CA THR A 34 -5.25 8.09 -1.05
C THR A 34 -4.94 9.14 -2.12
N GLY A 35 -4.03 8.83 -3.05
CA GLY A 35 -3.44 9.83 -3.95
C GLY A 35 -2.26 10.57 -3.27
N THR A 36 -1.96 11.79 -3.71
CA THR A 36 -0.84 12.57 -3.18
C THR A 36 -1.25 13.38 -1.96
N THR A 37 -0.84 12.94 -0.77
CA THR A 37 -1.10 13.67 0.50
C THR A 37 -0.34 14.99 0.60
N ILE A 38 0.85 15.11 -0.01
CA ILE A 38 1.71 16.30 0.01
C ILE A 38 2.41 16.46 -1.35
N HIS A 39 2.22 17.59 -2.02
CA HIS A 39 2.91 17.97 -3.26
C HIS A 39 3.67 19.29 -3.03
N ASN A 40 4.98 19.32 -3.30
CA ASN A 40 5.81 20.53 -3.28
C ASN A 40 6.56 20.66 -4.62
N PRO A 41 6.13 21.57 -5.52
CA PRO A 41 6.73 21.73 -6.84
C PRO A 41 8.20 22.18 -6.86
N GLU A 42 8.71 22.81 -5.79
CA GLU A 42 10.13 23.20 -5.68
C GLU A 42 11.04 22.00 -5.36
N LYS A 43 10.46 20.89 -4.89
CA LYS A 43 11.18 19.70 -4.38
C LYS A 43 10.75 18.40 -5.07
N ALA A 44 9.87 18.47 -6.05
CA ALA A 44 9.35 17.34 -6.82
C ALA A 44 9.59 17.55 -8.31
N PHE A 45 9.90 16.48 -9.04
CA PHE A 45 9.96 16.51 -10.49
C PHE A 45 8.53 16.56 -11.06
N ASN A 46 8.25 17.49 -11.97
CA ASN A 46 6.93 17.59 -12.60
C ASN A 46 6.76 16.49 -13.67
N GLY A 47 5.73 15.66 -13.53
CA GLY A 47 5.47 14.57 -14.46
C GLY A 47 4.26 13.72 -14.05
N TYR A 48 4.35 12.42 -14.29
CA TYR A 48 3.30 11.45 -13.97
C TYR A 48 3.88 10.22 -13.28
N THR A 49 3.14 9.66 -12.33
CA THR A 49 3.51 8.40 -11.66
C THR A 49 2.70 7.26 -12.26
N LEU A 50 3.38 6.27 -12.85
CA LEU A 50 2.77 5.03 -13.33
C LEU A 50 2.79 4.00 -12.20
N ILE A 51 1.62 3.56 -11.74
CA ILE A 51 1.46 2.49 -10.74
C ILE A 51 0.77 1.26 -11.33
N ALA A 52 1.24 0.08 -10.93
CA ALA A 52 0.69 -1.21 -11.32
C ALA A 52 0.54 -2.08 -10.04
N PRO A 53 -0.43 -1.80 -9.17
CA PRO A 53 -0.60 -2.49 -7.89
C PRO A 53 -0.85 -3.99 -8.09
N LEU A 54 -0.45 -4.82 -7.13
CA LEU A 54 -0.75 -6.26 -7.12
C LEU A 54 -2.22 -6.51 -6.76
N ASP A 55 -3.11 -6.00 -7.60
CA ASP A 55 -4.54 -6.24 -7.56
C ASP A 55 -4.82 -7.64 -8.13
N ALA A 56 -4.75 -8.63 -7.24
CA ALA A 56 -5.12 -10.01 -7.52
C ALA A 56 -6.63 -10.26 -7.34
N GLY A 57 -7.44 -9.20 -7.16
CA GLY A 57 -8.84 -9.28 -6.75
C GLY A 57 -9.03 -9.82 -5.33
N LYS A 58 -10.24 -10.26 -5.01
CA LYS A 58 -10.47 -11.12 -3.85
C LYS A 58 -9.83 -12.50 -4.08
N PRO A 59 -9.49 -13.26 -3.02
CA PRO A 59 -9.14 -14.66 -3.16
C PRO A 59 -10.28 -15.46 -3.81
N THR A 60 -10.16 -15.66 -5.12
CA THR A 60 -10.81 -16.71 -5.89
C THR A 60 -10.06 -18.02 -5.67
N ASP A 61 -10.71 -19.16 -5.94
CA ASP A 61 -10.10 -20.50 -5.81
C ASP A 61 -8.83 -20.64 -6.66
N GLU A 62 -8.74 -19.86 -7.75
CA GLU A 62 -7.52 -19.66 -8.54
C GLU A 62 -6.75 -18.40 -8.08
N PHE A 63 -5.55 -18.64 -7.53
CA PHE A 63 -4.64 -17.58 -7.07
C PHE A 63 -4.01 -16.83 -8.27
N TYR A 64 -4.15 -15.51 -8.30
CA TYR A 64 -3.78 -14.61 -9.42
C TYR A 64 -4.61 -14.74 -10.72
N ALA A 65 -5.86 -15.21 -10.68
CA ALA A 65 -6.71 -15.30 -11.88
C ALA A 65 -7.44 -14.00 -12.28
N ASN A 66 -7.65 -13.04 -11.36
CA ASN A 66 -8.50 -11.88 -11.61
C ASN A 66 -7.84 -10.83 -12.54
N PRO A 67 -8.60 -10.16 -13.43
CA PRO A 67 -8.11 -9.02 -14.21
C PRO A 67 -7.61 -7.88 -13.31
N GLY A 68 -6.37 -7.42 -13.53
CA GLY A 68 -5.74 -6.36 -12.75
C GLY A 68 -5.94 -4.96 -13.33
N THR A 69 -5.35 -3.96 -12.66
CA THR A 69 -5.39 -2.55 -13.07
C THR A 69 -4.01 -1.90 -13.02
N ALA A 70 -3.80 -0.89 -13.88
CA ALA A 70 -2.68 0.04 -13.78
C ALA A 70 -3.18 1.48 -14.00
N TYR A 71 -2.55 2.44 -13.34
CA TYR A 71 -2.99 3.83 -13.31
C TYR A 71 -1.82 4.76 -13.61
N LEU A 72 -2.09 5.81 -14.40
CA LEU A 72 -1.22 6.97 -14.52
C LEU A 72 -1.80 8.08 -13.65
N LEU A 73 -1.01 8.56 -12.69
CA LEU A 73 -1.37 9.63 -11.76
C LEU A 73 -0.64 10.93 -12.13
N ASP A 74 -1.32 12.08 -12.03
CA ASP A 74 -0.64 13.38 -11.97
C ASP A 74 0.07 13.59 -10.61
N MET A 75 0.84 14.67 -10.49
CA MET A 75 1.55 14.99 -9.23
C MET A 75 0.62 15.29 -8.05
N ASN A 76 -0.65 15.63 -8.30
CA ASN A 76 -1.66 15.86 -7.26
C ASN A 76 -2.38 14.55 -6.86
N GLY A 77 -2.09 13.43 -7.53
CA GLY A 77 -2.66 12.12 -7.27
C GLY A 77 -3.94 11.82 -8.05
N ASN A 78 -4.34 12.68 -9.00
CA ASN A 78 -5.50 12.43 -9.87
C ASN A 78 -5.18 11.32 -10.87
N VAL A 79 -6.08 10.35 -11.04
CA VAL A 79 -5.99 9.36 -12.12
C VAL A 79 -6.25 10.06 -13.46
N VAL A 80 -5.20 10.22 -14.27
CA VAL A 80 -5.29 10.80 -15.63
C VAL A 80 -5.42 9.73 -16.72
N HIS A 81 -5.05 8.48 -16.43
CA HIS A 81 -5.29 7.33 -17.30
C HIS A 81 -5.40 6.04 -16.48
N GLN A 82 -6.18 5.07 -16.97
CA GLN A 82 -6.30 3.74 -16.36
C GLN A 82 -6.33 2.66 -17.43
N TRP A 83 -5.44 1.67 -17.30
CA TRP A 83 -5.47 0.45 -18.11
C TRP A 83 -6.19 -0.66 -17.34
N LYS A 84 -7.14 -1.33 -18.01
CA LYS A 84 -7.66 -2.62 -17.58
C LYS A 84 -6.73 -3.70 -18.10
N LEU A 85 -6.16 -4.50 -17.21
CA LEU A 85 -5.19 -5.54 -17.55
C LEU A 85 -5.90 -6.91 -17.58
N PRO A 86 -5.57 -7.80 -18.52
CA PRO A 86 -6.16 -9.14 -18.55
C PRO A 86 -5.81 -10.01 -17.33
N PHE A 87 -4.75 -9.65 -16.59
CA PHE A 87 -4.17 -10.42 -15.48
C PHE A 87 -3.66 -9.47 -14.38
N PRO A 88 -3.37 -9.95 -13.16
CA PRO A 88 -2.72 -9.13 -12.12
C PRO A 88 -1.30 -8.75 -12.56
N PRO A 89 -0.88 -7.48 -12.41
CA PRO A 89 0.49 -7.09 -12.73
C PRO A 89 1.44 -7.47 -11.59
N GLY A 90 2.66 -7.90 -11.95
CA GLY A 90 3.75 -8.23 -11.04
C GLY A 90 4.43 -6.98 -10.46
N LEU A 91 3.66 -6.07 -9.84
CA LEU A 91 4.11 -4.82 -9.21
C LEU A 91 4.85 -3.80 -10.11
N HIS A 92 4.97 -4.06 -11.42
CA HIS A 92 5.72 -3.20 -12.33
C HIS A 92 5.11 -3.13 -13.73
N ALA A 93 5.02 -1.91 -14.27
CA ALA A 93 4.68 -1.64 -15.67
C ALA A 93 5.55 -0.50 -16.22
N ARG A 94 5.60 -0.36 -17.55
CA ARG A 94 6.33 0.68 -18.28
C ARG A 94 5.48 1.17 -19.45
N LEU A 95 5.24 2.47 -19.51
CA LEU A 95 4.70 3.11 -20.71
C LEU A 95 5.79 3.16 -21.79
N LEU A 96 5.46 2.71 -23.00
CA LEU A 96 6.36 2.71 -24.15
C LEU A 96 6.22 4.02 -24.96
N PRO A 97 7.22 4.42 -25.77
CA PRO A 97 7.17 5.65 -26.57
C PRO A 97 6.02 5.73 -27.59
N ASN A 98 5.37 4.60 -27.91
CA ASN A 98 4.19 4.53 -28.77
C ASN A 98 2.85 4.56 -28.00
N GLY A 99 2.86 4.85 -26.70
CA GLY A 99 1.67 4.92 -25.85
C GLY A 99 1.16 3.57 -25.32
N ASN A 100 1.73 2.44 -25.75
CA ASN A 100 1.34 1.12 -25.24
C ASN A 100 1.95 0.84 -23.87
N LEU A 101 1.23 0.10 -23.03
CA LEU A 101 1.71 -0.35 -21.71
C LEU A 101 2.37 -1.72 -21.81
N LEU A 102 3.65 -1.82 -21.43
CA LEU A 102 4.33 -3.08 -21.15
C LEU A 102 4.22 -3.41 -19.66
N PHE A 103 3.71 -4.58 -19.29
CA PHE A 103 3.68 -5.04 -17.91
C PHE A 103 3.99 -6.54 -17.85
N ALA A 104 4.50 -7.01 -16.71
CA ALA A 104 4.57 -8.43 -16.40
C ALA A 104 3.33 -8.82 -15.60
N GLY A 105 2.75 -10.00 -15.84
CA GLY A 105 1.58 -10.49 -15.11
C GLY A 105 1.40 -12.00 -15.26
N ARG A 106 0.71 -12.64 -14.30
CA ARG A 106 0.54 -14.10 -14.29
C ARG A 106 -0.77 -14.48 -14.98
N SER A 107 -0.70 -15.20 -16.09
CA SER A 107 -1.88 -15.44 -16.96
C SER A 107 -2.92 -16.47 -16.46
N GLY A 108 -2.86 -16.90 -15.20
CA GLY A 108 -3.65 -18.01 -14.63
C GLY A 108 -3.31 -19.41 -15.17
N LYS A 109 -2.99 -19.51 -16.47
CA LYS A 109 -2.69 -20.76 -17.21
C LYS A 109 -1.67 -21.64 -16.47
N VAL A 110 -2.02 -22.92 -16.38
CA VAL A 110 -1.11 -23.99 -15.96
C VAL A 110 0.02 -24.10 -16.99
N ASP A 111 1.27 -24.07 -16.53
CA ASP A 111 2.43 -24.30 -17.40
C ASP A 111 2.43 -25.75 -17.95
N PRO A 112 2.95 -25.99 -19.17
CA PRO A 112 3.13 -27.34 -19.70
C PRO A 112 3.92 -28.24 -18.73
N PRO A 113 3.56 -29.53 -18.58
CA PRO A 113 4.15 -30.43 -17.58
C PRO A 113 5.64 -30.73 -17.81
N ASP A 114 6.16 -30.37 -18.98
CA ASP A 114 7.54 -30.50 -19.44
C ASP A 114 8.34 -29.18 -19.33
N ARG A 115 7.74 -28.07 -18.86
CA ARG A 115 8.38 -26.76 -18.82
C ARG A 115 9.62 -26.73 -17.91
N PRO A 116 10.83 -26.47 -18.45
CA PRO A 116 12.03 -26.36 -17.63
C PRO A 116 11.94 -25.25 -16.58
N GLY A 117 12.30 -25.57 -15.34
CA GLY A 117 12.32 -24.64 -14.22
C GLY A 117 10.98 -24.39 -13.52
N VAL A 118 9.87 -25.02 -13.95
CA VAL A 118 8.57 -24.95 -13.24
C VAL A 118 8.21 -26.34 -12.73
N GLY A 119 8.65 -26.63 -11.50
CA GLY A 119 8.32 -27.88 -10.80
C GLY A 119 6.87 -27.95 -10.31
N LYS A 120 6.45 -29.14 -9.87
CA LYS A 120 5.07 -29.45 -9.45
C LYS A 120 4.58 -28.65 -8.21
N TYR A 121 5.49 -28.12 -7.41
CA TYR A 121 5.19 -27.39 -6.17
C TYR A 121 6.01 -26.09 -6.11
N PRO A 122 5.47 -24.99 -5.52
CA PRO A 122 5.84 -23.63 -5.91
C PRO A 122 7.21 -23.15 -5.39
N MET A 123 7.77 -22.13 -6.06
CA MET A 123 8.94 -21.32 -5.70
C MET A 123 8.57 -19.81 -5.76
N GLY A 124 9.08 -18.85 -4.97
CA GLY A 124 10.04 -18.89 -3.84
C GLY A 124 9.52 -18.10 -2.60
N GLY A 125 9.52 -18.69 -1.40
CA GLY A 125 8.87 -18.17 -0.16
C GLY A 125 7.35 -18.44 -0.12
N ALA A 126 6.84 -19.14 0.92
CA ALA A 126 5.57 -19.91 0.86
C ALA A 126 5.52 -20.91 -0.33
N ALA A 127 6.71 -21.22 -0.82
CA ALA A 127 7.02 -21.73 -2.14
C ALA A 127 8.50 -22.17 -2.06
N GLY A 128 8.76 -23.44 -1.72
CA GLY A 128 10.05 -23.91 -1.20
C GLY A 128 11.04 -24.38 -2.27
N TRP A 129 11.93 -23.50 -2.73
CA TRP A 129 13.02 -23.87 -3.64
C TRP A 129 14.17 -24.56 -2.88
N LEU A 130 14.16 -25.90 -2.91
CA LEU A 130 15.31 -26.76 -2.59
C LEU A 130 15.50 -27.78 -3.72
N ILE A 131 16.76 -28.20 -3.91
CA ILE A 131 17.22 -29.17 -4.90
C ILE A 131 17.70 -30.42 -4.15
#